data_AF-A0A1T5DYS7-F1
#
_entry.id   AF-A0A1T5DYS7-F1
#
_cell.length_a   1.000
_cell.length_b   1.000
_cell.length_c   1.000
_cell.angle_alpha   90.00
_cell.angle_beta   90.00
_cell.angle_gamma   90.00
#
_symmetry.space_group_name_H-M   'P 1'
#
loop_
_entity.id
_entity.type
_entity.pdbx_description
1 polymer ?
#
loop_
_entity_poly.entity_id
_entity_poly.type
_entity_poly.pdbx_seq_one_letter_code
_entity_poly.pdbx_strand_id
1 'polypeptide(L)'
;MASQWIDAATARRIVADGGSLSAAGDSICIRAHAGMLNSRAARLQYGDESKDNCPVPKEFWWAEGDLALEQNWEAGDFSTWIKQEIELRAFGVEFDLAAILALLPIERRPIVARSLSVESNPDWVNARAACAIIEKNEGVYYAVARRRLIELAELGFVSARAVQMSRHHRHSTSLTIEREWDVPLWFWESCIHSTEAKIDWALGSFGGNAFVEKNWCRVNLVGVHFLRAALAPPTETQSDDDKDDGDDGGSKPRLPDPRLKKWWEGKASVREGLSIDDLWTLARASFPDHHISRDRIRVLAGGRKRGPKPIGDESAAE
;
A
#
# COMPACT_ATOMS: atom_id res chain seq x y z
N MET A 1 13.67 18.33 19.26
CA MET A 1 12.41 17.56 19.38
C MET A 1 12.38 16.55 18.26
N ALA A 2 11.70 15.42 18.43
CA ALA A 2 11.57 14.44 17.35
C ALA A 2 10.62 14.96 16.27
N SER A 3 11.01 14.92 15.00
CA SER A 3 10.14 15.23 13.88
C SER A 3 9.36 13.98 13.45
N GLN A 4 8.13 14.17 13.00
CA GLN A 4 7.34 13.12 12.38
C GLN A 4 6.67 13.73 11.16
N TRP A 5 6.86 13.10 10.01
CA TRP A 5 6.31 13.57 8.75
C TRP A 5 5.18 12.64 8.32
N ILE A 6 4.12 13.21 7.78
CA ILE A 6 2.97 12.47 7.26
C ILE A 6 2.64 12.96 5.84
N ASP A 7 2.16 12.06 5.00
CA ASP A 7 1.76 12.38 3.64
C ASP A 7 0.58 13.38 3.60
N ALA A 8 0.48 14.12 2.49
CA ALA A 8 -0.53 15.14 2.30
C ALA A 8 -1.98 14.63 2.45
N ALA A 9 -2.28 13.43 1.94
CA ALA A 9 -3.62 12.84 2.01
C ALA A 9 -4.01 12.56 3.47
N THR A 10 -3.10 11.98 4.25
CA THR A 10 -3.26 11.72 5.67
C THR A 10 -3.39 13.02 6.46
N ALA A 11 -2.56 14.03 6.18
CA ALA A 11 -2.66 15.34 6.82
C ALA A 11 -4.05 15.98 6.59
N ARG A 12 -4.53 15.96 5.35
CA ARG A 12 -5.86 16.49 4.99
C ARG A 12 -6.99 15.75 5.70
N ARG A 13 -6.95 14.42 5.74
CA ARG A 13 -7.96 13.60 6.45
C ARG A 13 -7.98 13.88 7.94
N ILE A 14 -6.81 14.06 8.56
CA ILE A 14 -6.70 14.40 9.98
C ILE A 14 -7.35 15.75 10.27
N VAL A 15 -7.01 16.78 9.50
CA VAL A 15 -7.54 18.15 9.72
C VAL A 15 -9.04 18.21 9.45
N ALA A 16 -9.55 17.42 8.51
CA ALA A 16 -10.97 17.33 8.26
C ALA A 16 -11.75 16.81 9.47
N ASP A 17 -11.18 15.87 10.24
CA ASP A 17 -11.78 15.26 11.44
C ASP A 17 -13.25 14.83 11.23
N GLY A 18 -13.56 14.26 10.06
CA GLY A 18 -14.92 13.86 9.65
C GLY A 18 -15.76 14.95 8.96
N GLY A 19 -15.23 16.17 8.85
CA GLY A 19 -15.81 17.29 8.12
C GLY A 19 -15.38 17.37 6.65
N SER A 20 -15.41 18.58 6.09
CA SER A 20 -15.09 18.83 4.68
C SER A 20 -13.59 18.72 4.41
N LEU A 21 -13.22 17.79 3.52
CA LEU A 21 -11.85 17.66 3.03
C LEU A 21 -11.37 18.92 2.29
N SER A 22 -12.25 19.67 1.62
CA SER A 22 -11.86 20.92 0.94
C SER A 22 -11.40 21.96 1.95
N ALA A 23 -12.24 22.26 2.94
CA ALA A 23 -11.94 23.25 3.96
C ALA A 23 -10.69 22.87 4.80
N ALA A 24 -10.45 21.56 4.98
CA ALA A 24 -9.23 21.06 5.60
C ALA A 24 -7.97 21.37 4.77
N GLY A 25 -8.06 21.21 3.45
CA GLY A 25 -6.97 21.56 2.53
C GLY A 25 -6.65 23.05 2.59
N ASP A 26 -7.67 23.90 2.50
CA ASP A 26 -7.52 25.35 2.58
C ASP A 26 -6.86 25.78 3.90
N SER A 27 -7.32 25.21 5.03
CA SER A 27 -6.73 25.46 6.35
C SER A 27 -5.25 25.10 6.43
N ILE A 28 -4.85 23.98 5.81
CA ILE A 28 -3.44 23.57 5.71
C ILE A 28 -2.66 24.58 4.86
N CYS A 29 -3.14 24.92 3.67
CA CYS A 29 -2.46 25.86 2.78
C CYS A 29 -2.28 27.25 3.40
N ILE A 30 -3.33 27.82 4.02
CA ILE A 30 -3.27 29.09 4.76
C ILE A 30 -2.19 29.06 5.84
N ARG A 31 -2.13 27.98 6.62
CA ARG A 31 -1.18 27.85 7.73
C ARG A 31 0.25 27.60 7.25
N ALA A 32 0.42 26.90 6.14
CA ALA A 32 1.71 26.72 5.48
C ALA A 32 2.24 28.03 4.92
N HIS A 33 1.38 28.85 4.29
CA HIS A 33 1.72 30.19 3.82
C HIS A 33 2.14 31.11 4.97
N ALA A 34 1.41 31.07 6.09
CA ALA A 34 1.74 31.81 7.31
C ALA A 34 3.05 31.33 7.99
N GLY A 35 3.70 30.27 7.49
CA GLY A 35 4.91 29.69 8.07
C GLY A 35 4.67 28.96 9.40
N MET A 36 3.41 28.58 9.68
CA MET A 36 3.04 27.84 10.89
C MET A 36 3.08 26.33 10.69
N LEU A 37 3.00 25.86 9.44
CA LEU A 37 3.18 24.45 9.09
C LEU A 37 4.48 24.28 8.30
N ASN A 38 5.35 23.41 8.79
CA ASN A 38 6.49 22.95 8.03
C ASN A 38 6.03 21.89 7.02
N SER A 39 6.50 22.01 5.79
CA SER A 39 6.28 21.03 4.73
C SER A 39 7.61 20.72 4.03
N ARG A 40 7.72 19.51 3.50
CA ARG A 40 8.84 19.08 2.68
C ARG A 40 8.33 18.30 1.48
N ALA A 41 9.07 18.32 0.38
CA ALA A 41 8.74 17.55 -0.81
C ALA A 41 9.79 16.48 -1.04
N ALA A 42 9.36 15.31 -1.49
CA ALA A 42 10.27 14.31 -2.03
C ALA A 42 11.07 14.89 -3.21
N ARG A 43 10.42 15.72 -4.03
CA ARG A 43 11.07 16.51 -5.10
C ARG A 43 10.41 17.85 -5.28
N LEU A 44 11.19 18.93 -5.26
CA LEU A 44 10.77 20.28 -5.62
C LEU A 44 11.44 20.68 -6.94
N GLN A 45 10.65 21.11 -7.92
CA GLN A 45 11.10 21.62 -9.20
C GLN A 45 10.85 23.13 -9.30
N TYR A 46 11.87 23.87 -9.70
CA TYR A 46 11.86 25.30 -9.98
C TYR A 46 12.41 25.53 -11.39
N GLY A 47 11.52 25.65 -12.38
CA GLY A 47 11.93 25.65 -13.78
C GLY A 47 12.71 24.37 -14.13
N ASP A 48 13.96 24.53 -14.58
CA ASP A 48 14.84 23.42 -14.93
C ASP A 48 15.62 22.83 -13.73
N GLU A 49 15.56 23.48 -12.56
CA GLU A 49 16.23 22.99 -11.37
C GLU A 49 15.34 22.04 -10.58
N SER A 50 15.91 20.94 -10.09
CA SER A 50 15.23 20.01 -9.18
C SER A 50 16.04 19.78 -7.91
N LYS A 51 15.37 19.73 -6.77
CA LYS A 51 15.94 19.38 -5.47
C LYS A 51 15.12 18.27 -4.83
N ASP A 52 15.81 17.25 -4.35
CA ASP A 52 15.16 16.12 -3.67
C ASP A 52 15.19 16.32 -2.15
N ASN A 53 14.16 15.83 -1.46
CA ASN A 53 14.01 15.82 0.00
C ASN A 53 14.26 17.19 0.66
N CYS A 54 13.68 18.25 0.09
CA CYS A 54 13.90 19.62 0.55
C CYS A 54 12.64 20.23 1.18
N PRO A 55 12.80 21.21 2.10
CA PRO A 55 11.66 21.98 2.61
C PRO A 55 10.94 22.71 1.49
N VAL A 56 9.61 22.71 1.53
CA VAL A 56 8.80 23.52 0.61
C VAL A 56 8.74 24.94 1.17
N PRO A 57 9.15 25.97 0.40
CA PRO A 57 9.15 27.34 0.89
C PRO A 57 7.73 27.82 1.16
N LYS A 58 7.53 28.69 2.16
CA LYS A 58 6.20 29.21 2.50
C LYS A 58 5.55 29.98 1.35
N GLU A 59 6.37 30.62 0.51
CA GLU A 59 5.96 31.37 -0.67
C GLU A 59 5.32 30.48 -1.75
N PHE A 60 5.57 29.17 -1.71
CA PHE A 60 4.87 28.21 -2.58
C PHE A 60 3.37 28.16 -2.26
N TRP A 61 3.00 28.37 -1.00
CA TRP A 61 1.62 28.26 -0.51
C TRP A 61 0.84 29.58 -0.63
N TRP A 62 1.35 30.57 -1.38
CA TRP A 62 0.80 31.93 -1.45
C TRP A 62 -0.68 32.01 -1.85
N ALA A 63 -1.17 31.03 -2.61
CA ALA A 63 -2.55 30.96 -3.06
C ALA A 63 -3.52 30.40 -2.00
N GLU A 64 -3.04 29.99 -0.82
CA GLU A 64 -3.87 29.65 0.34
C GLU A 64 -4.94 28.56 0.12
N GLY A 65 -4.82 27.75 -0.95
CA GLY A 65 -5.79 26.71 -1.31
C GLY A 65 -6.72 27.10 -2.47
N ASP A 66 -6.62 28.32 -2.99
CA ASP A 66 -7.42 28.81 -4.11
C ASP A 66 -6.99 28.25 -5.47
N LEU A 67 -7.71 28.65 -6.53
CA LEU A 67 -7.56 28.22 -7.93
C LEU A 67 -6.14 28.38 -8.52
N ALA A 68 -5.27 29.18 -7.90
CA ALA A 68 -3.89 29.38 -8.35
C ALA A 68 -2.90 28.31 -7.84
N LEU A 69 -3.39 27.35 -7.06
CA LEU A 69 -2.65 26.17 -6.60
C LEU A 69 -3.36 24.92 -7.11
N GLU A 70 -2.74 24.19 -8.03
CA GLU A 70 -3.22 22.87 -8.40
C GLU A 70 -2.85 21.88 -7.28
N GLN A 71 -3.83 21.10 -6.83
CA GLN A 71 -3.71 20.29 -5.63
C GLN A 71 -4.12 18.85 -5.91
N ASN A 72 -3.16 17.94 -5.92
CA ASN A 72 -3.39 16.50 -5.91
C ASN A 72 -2.97 15.94 -4.55
N TRP A 73 -3.85 16.10 -3.56
CA TRP A 73 -3.62 15.66 -2.19
C TRP A 73 -3.33 14.17 -2.04
N GLU A 74 -3.90 13.31 -2.89
CA GLU A 74 -3.70 11.85 -2.83
C GLU A 74 -2.28 11.45 -3.25
N ALA A 75 -1.73 12.08 -4.29
CA ALA A 75 -0.33 11.90 -4.65
C ALA A 75 0.63 12.73 -3.77
N GLY A 76 0.10 13.75 -3.10
CA GLY A 76 0.89 14.79 -2.47
C GLY A 76 1.57 15.72 -3.48
N ASP A 77 0.98 15.90 -4.66
CA ASP A 77 1.55 16.70 -5.73
C ASP A 77 0.85 18.05 -5.83
N PHE A 78 1.65 19.12 -5.91
CA PHE A 78 1.17 20.49 -5.93
C PHE A 78 1.91 21.29 -6.99
N SER A 79 1.21 22.22 -7.67
CA SER A 79 1.84 23.14 -8.62
C SER A 79 1.29 24.57 -8.46
N THR A 80 2.15 25.56 -8.68
CA THR A 80 1.74 26.97 -8.73
C THR A 80 2.66 27.77 -9.64
N TRP A 81 2.23 28.97 -10.03
CA TRP A 81 3.01 29.88 -10.86
C TRP A 81 3.47 31.09 -10.06
N ILE A 82 4.78 31.28 -9.94
CA ILE A 82 5.35 32.48 -9.33
C ILE A 82 5.48 33.55 -10.42
N LYS A 83 4.83 34.70 -10.20
CA LYS A 83 4.81 35.85 -11.12
C LYS A 83 4.34 35.53 -12.55
N GLN A 84 3.57 34.45 -12.73
CA GLN A 84 3.14 33.95 -14.05
C GLN A 84 4.29 33.60 -15.02
N GLU A 85 5.52 33.49 -14.53
CA GLU A 85 6.71 33.25 -15.36
C GLU A 85 7.32 31.88 -15.09
N ILE A 86 7.34 31.45 -13.82
CA ILE A 86 8.04 30.24 -13.40
C ILE A 86 7.06 29.33 -12.68
N GLU A 87 6.89 28.13 -13.22
CA GLU A 87 6.12 27.07 -12.59
C GLU A 87 6.96 26.41 -11.48
N LEU A 88 6.36 26.32 -10.30
CA LEU A 88 6.89 25.56 -9.18
C LEU A 88 6.06 24.29 -9.01
N ARG A 89 6.73 23.14 -8.91
CA ARG A 89 6.07 21.85 -8.67
C ARG A 89 6.68 21.17 -7.46
N ALA A 90 5.86 20.72 -6.53
CA ALA A 90 6.26 19.98 -5.35
C ALA A 90 5.60 18.59 -5.40
N PHE A 91 6.41 17.53 -5.42
CA PHE A 91 5.96 16.15 -5.52
C PHE A 91 6.16 15.40 -4.22
N GLY A 92 5.19 14.54 -3.87
CA GLY A 92 5.22 13.76 -2.63
C GLY A 92 5.41 14.64 -1.40
N VAL A 93 4.58 15.67 -1.28
CA VAL A 93 4.62 16.61 -0.17
C VAL A 93 4.18 15.94 1.13
N GLU A 94 4.96 16.15 2.17
CA GLU A 94 4.70 15.73 3.53
C GLU A 94 4.65 16.94 4.46
N PHE A 95 3.87 16.81 5.54
CA PHE A 95 3.71 17.83 6.57
C PHE A 95 4.20 17.34 7.92
N ASP A 96 4.72 18.27 8.73
CA ASP A 96 5.10 17.96 10.12
C ASP A 96 3.83 17.65 10.94
N LEU A 97 3.78 16.44 11.53
CA LEU A 97 2.62 15.97 12.26
C LEU A 97 2.31 16.87 13.46
N ALA A 98 3.31 17.36 14.19
CA ALA A 98 3.05 18.19 15.36
C ALA A 98 2.35 19.50 14.96
N ALA A 99 2.75 20.07 13.83
CA ALA A 99 2.13 21.24 13.24
C ALA A 99 0.69 20.94 12.77
N ILE A 100 0.44 19.79 12.13
CA ILE A 100 -0.91 19.34 11.74
C ILE A 100 -1.82 19.12 12.95
N LEU A 101 -1.34 18.43 13.98
CA LEU A 101 -2.11 18.21 15.21
C LEU A 101 -2.43 19.53 15.92
N ALA A 102 -1.62 20.58 15.76
CA ALA A 102 -1.90 21.89 16.33
C ALA A 102 -3.18 22.54 15.76
N LEU A 103 -3.66 22.09 14.59
CA LEU A 103 -4.94 22.51 14.00
C LEU A 103 -6.15 21.84 14.67
N LEU A 104 -5.93 20.78 15.44
CA LEU A 104 -6.99 20.08 16.15
C LEU A 104 -7.20 20.63 17.57
N PRO A 105 -8.41 20.45 18.14
CA PRO A 105 -8.66 20.59 19.57
C PRO A 105 -7.67 19.75 20.38
N ILE A 106 -7.21 20.27 21.52
CA ILE A 106 -6.12 19.67 22.30
C ILE A 106 -6.42 18.23 22.75
N GLU A 107 -7.70 17.90 22.96
CA GLU A 107 -8.19 16.59 23.38
C GLU A 107 -8.10 15.55 22.25
N ARG A 108 -8.19 15.98 20.98
CA ARG A 108 -8.11 15.09 19.80
C ARG A 108 -6.67 14.72 19.47
N ARG A 109 -5.71 15.61 19.75
CA ARG A 109 -4.29 15.45 19.40
C ARG A 109 -3.69 14.11 19.85
N PRO A 110 -3.79 13.69 21.13
CA PRO A 110 -3.17 12.44 21.57
C PRO A 110 -3.85 11.20 20.97
N ILE A 111 -5.15 11.27 20.66
CA ILE A 111 -5.92 10.17 20.06
C ILE A 111 -5.41 9.94 18.63
N VAL A 112 -5.35 11.01 17.83
CA VAL A 112 -4.87 10.96 16.44
C VAL A 112 -3.39 10.58 16.39
N ALA A 113 -2.56 11.17 17.24
CA ALA A 113 -1.13 10.83 17.30
C ALA A 113 -0.92 9.33 17.58
N ARG A 114 -1.71 8.74 18.48
CA ARG A 114 -1.64 7.31 18.79
C ARG A 114 -2.12 6.44 17.64
N SER A 115 -3.22 6.81 16.97
CA SER A 115 -3.75 6.03 15.85
C SER A 115 -2.80 5.98 14.64
N LEU A 116 -1.91 6.96 14.50
CA LEU A 116 -0.89 6.99 13.46
C LEU A 116 0.38 6.22 13.84
N SER A 117 0.52 5.81 15.09
CA SER A 117 1.70 5.08 15.52
C SER A 117 1.67 3.65 15.01
N VAL A 118 2.81 3.16 14.52
CA VAL A 118 2.98 1.78 14.09
C VAL A 118 2.64 0.78 15.21
N GLU A 119 2.85 1.16 16.47
CA GLU A 119 2.54 0.33 17.63
C GLU A 119 1.03 0.06 17.79
N SER A 120 0.19 0.98 17.32
CA SER A 120 -1.28 0.84 17.40
C SER A 120 -1.89 0.22 16.13
N ASN A 121 -1.09 -0.05 15.10
CA ASN A 121 -1.57 -0.59 13.85
C ASN A 121 -1.47 -2.14 13.83
N PRO A 122 -2.58 -2.89 13.72
CA PRO A 122 -2.59 -4.36 13.77
C PRO A 122 -1.89 -5.04 12.58
N ASP A 123 -1.72 -4.32 11.47
CA ASP A 123 -1.00 -4.78 10.27
C ASP A 123 0.51 -4.84 10.51
N TRP A 124 0.99 -4.20 11.56
CA TRP A 124 2.38 -4.21 11.97
C TRP A 124 2.57 -5.07 13.21
N VAL A 125 3.65 -5.84 13.22
CA VAL A 125 4.00 -6.70 14.35
C VAL A 125 5.36 -6.33 14.89
N ASN A 126 5.51 -6.27 16.20
CA ASN A 126 6.81 -6.01 16.81
C ASN A 126 7.84 -7.08 16.43
N ALA A 127 9.12 -6.75 16.55
CA ALA A 127 10.23 -7.62 16.14
C ALA A 127 10.19 -9.04 16.74
N ARG A 128 9.77 -9.18 18.01
CA ARG A 128 9.60 -10.48 18.67
C ARG A 128 8.49 -11.31 18.02
N ALA A 129 7.34 -10.72 17.78
CA ALA A 129 6.21 -11.38 17.14
C ALA A 129 6.52 -11.73 15.68
N ALA A 130 7.23 -10.87 14.95
CA ALA A 130 7.70 -11.15 13.60
C ALA A 130 8.59 -12.41 13.54
N CYS A 131 9.54 -12.54 14.47
CA CYS A 131 10.37 -13.74 14.58
C CYS A 131 9.53 -14.99 14.87
N ALA A 132 8.54 -14.90 15.77
CA ALA A 132 7.65 -16.02 16.08
C ALA A 132 6.79 -16.46 14.89
N ILE A 133 6.39 -15.51 14.02
CA ILE A 133 5.69 -15.82 12.77
C ILE A 133 6.60 -16.62 11.83
N ILE A 134 7.84 -16.16 11.61
CA ILE A 134 8.81 -16.89 10.76
C ILE A 134 9.12 -18.27 11.34
N GLU A 135 9.35 -18.36 12.66
CA GLU A 135 9.59 -19.61 13.37
C GLU A 135 8.48 -20.65 13.08
N LYS A 136 7.23 -20.21 13.19
CA LYS A 136 6.05 -21.03 12.91
C LYS A 136 5.90 -21.38 11.43
N ASN A 137 6.10 -20.41 10.53
CA ASN A 137 5.86 -20.57 9.10
C ASN A 137 6.92 -21.46 8.45
N GLU A 138 8.18 -21.34 8.86
CA GLU A 138 9.30 -22.09 8.27
C GLU A 138 9.70 -23.33 9.08
N GLY A 139 9.13 -23.54 10.27
CA GLY A 139 9.46 -24.68 11.13
C GLY A 139 10.90 -24.66 11.65
N VAL A 140 11.48 -23.46 11.79
CA VAL A 140 12.87 -23.25 12.26
C VAL A 140 12.88 -22.86 13.74
N TYR A 141 14.06 -22.84 14.37
CA TYR A 141 14.20 -22.32 15.73
C TYR A 141 14.22 -20.79 15.76
N TYR A 142 13.77 -20.18 16.86
CA TYR A 142 13.78 -18.72 17.06
C TYR A 142 15.10 -18.00 16.71
N ALA A 143 16.26 -18.62 17.01
CA ALA A 143 17.56 -18.04 16.66
C ALA A 143 17.81 -17.96 15.13
N VAL A 144 17.31 -18.95 14.38
CA VAL A 144 17.37 -18.98 12.92
C VAL A 144 16.36 -17.99 12.34
N ALA A 145 15.15 -17.93 12.91
CA ALA A 145 14.11 -16.97 12.49
C ALA A 145 14.58 -15.51 12.58
N ARG A 146 15.35 -15.16 13.62
CA ARG A 146 15.96 -13.81 13.76
C ARG A 146 16.90 -13.46 12.60
N ARG A 147 17.79 -14.39 12.24
CA ARG A 147 18.73 -14.20 11.11
C ARG A 147 17.95 -14.09 9.81
N ARG A 148 16.96 -14.97 9.64
CA ARG A 148 16.09 -14.98 8.46
C ARG A 148 15.33 -13.67 8.28
N LEU A 149 14.79 -13.10 9.36
CA LEU A 149 14.10 -11.82 9.31
C LEU A 149 15.02 -10.67 8.88
N ILE A 150 16.27 -10.65 9.36
CA ILE A 150 17.28 -9.69 8.92
C ILE A 150 17.57 -9.87 7.42
N GLU A 151 17.82 -11.11 6.97
CA GLU A 151 18.06 -11.40 5.54
C GLU A 151 16.88 -10.94 4.67
N LEU A 152 15.64 -11.18 5.08
CA LEU A 152 14.46 -10.75 4.35
C LEU A 152 14.33 -9.21 4.31
N ALA A 153 14.72 -8.52 5.38
CA ALA A 153 14.73 -7.05 5.43
C ALA A 153 15.85 -6.46 4.56
N GLU A 154 17.03 -7.07 4.53
CA GLU A 154 18.15 -6.70 3.64
C GLU A 154 17.78 -6.84 2.17
N LEU A 155 17.09 -7.92 1.82
CA LEU A 155 16.63 -8.18 0.46
C LEU A 155 15.40 -7.33 0.07
N GLY A 156 14.85 -6.55 0.99
CA GLY A 156 13.66 -5.73 0.77
C GLY A 156 12.37 -6.50 0.63
N PHE A 157 12.34 -7.79 1.02
CA PHE A 157 11.12 -8.59 1.01
C PHE A 157 10.20 -8.27 2.20
N VAL A 158 10.75 -7.72 3.28
CA VAL A 158 9.96 -7.30 4.45
C VAL A 158 10.21 -5.82 4.74
N SER A 159 9.11 -5.06 4.78
CA SER A 159 9.14 -3.67 5.21
C SER A 159 9.17 -3.57 6.73
N ALA A 160 9.95 -2.62 7.23
CA ALA A 160 10.09 -2.36 8.66
C ALA A 160 9.91 -0.87 8.96
N ARG A 161 9.31 -0.57 10.11
CA ARG A 161 9.10 0.80 10.60
C ARG A 161 9.44 0.85 12.08
N ALA A 162 10.19 1.88 12.48
CA ALA A 162 10.56 2.13 13.87
C ALA A 162 9.67 3.20 14.48
N VAL A 163 9.18 2.98 15.70
CA VAL A 163 8.49 4.04 16.47
C VAL A 163 9.38 5.28 16.60
N GLN A 164 10.68 5.08 16.79
CA GLN A 164 11.66 6.15 16.85
C GLN A 164 13.00 5.76 16.22
N MET A 165 13.57 6.68 15.45
CA MET A 165 14.96 6.69 14.99
C MET A 165 15.71 7.82 15.68
N SER A 166 16.94 7.53 16.10
CA SER A 166 17.90 8.54 16.56
C SER A 166 19.20 8.39 15.77
N ARG A 167 19.72 9.51 15.27
CA ARG A 167 20.95 9.56 14.47
C ARG A 167 21.93 10.57 15.04
N HIS A 168 23.14 10.11 15.34
CA HIS A 168 24.22 10.92 15.87
C HIS A 168 25.41 10.90 14.90
N HIS A 169 25.81 12.06 14.37
CA HIS A 169 26.96 12.14 13.48
C HIS A 169 28.26 12.19 14.30
N ARG A 170 29.30 11.48 13.85
CA ARG A 170 30.54 11.31 14.63
C ARG A 170 31.24 12.63 15.00
N HIS A 171 31.10 13.65 14.16
CA HIS A 171 31.75 14.95 14.32
C HIS A 171 30.76 16.10 14.56
N SER A 172 29.50 15.78 14.85
CA SER A 172 28.48 16.79 15.16
C SER A 172 27.93 16.54 16.55
N THR A 173 27.59 17.61 17.25
CA THR A 173 26.74 17.57 18.43
C THR A 173 25.27 17.44 18.08
N SER A 174 24.91 17.52 16.79
CA SER A 174 23.54 17.36 16.33
C SER A 174 23.05 15.92 16.51
N LEU A 175 22.00 15.78 17.29
CA LEU A 175 21.19 14.57 17.38
C LEU A 175 19.91 14.79 16.57
N THR A 176 19.74 13.97 15.53
CA THR A 176 18.48 13.93 14.79
C THR A 176 17.60 12.85 15.41
N ILE A 177 16.33 13.17 15.65
CA ILE A 177 15.35 12.20 16.15
C ILE A 177 14.14 12.29 15.23
N GLU A 178 13.70 11.16 14.71
CA GLU A 178 12.50 11.05 13.89
C GLU A 178 11.58 9.97 14.47
N ARG A 179 10.26 10.14 14.35
CA ARG A 179 9.27 9.13 14.76
C ARG A 179 8.64 8.46 13.56
N GLU A 180 8.13 7.24 13.79
CA GLU A 180 7.44 6.44 12.76
C GLU A 180 8.28 6.30 11.48
N TRP A 181 9.58 6.07 11.68
CA TRP A 181 10.58 6.12 10.63
C TRP A 181 10.61 4.81 9.86
N ASP A 182 10.33 4.87 8.56
CA ASP A 182 10.50 3.73 7.66
C ASP A 182 11.98 3.36 7.59
N VAL A 183 12.27 2.10 7.90
CA VAL A 183 13.65 1.62 8.01
C VAL A 183 14.16 1.26 6.61
N PRO A 184 15.09 2.04 6.05
CA PRO A 184 15.56 1.87 4.69
C PRO A 184 16.51 0.66 4.58
N LEU A 185 16.64 0.13 3.36
CA LEU A 185 17.48 -1.03 3.07
C LEU A 185 18.93 -0.87 3.56
N TRP A 186 19.52 0.32 3.36
CA TRP A 186 20.90 0.59 3.78
C TRP A 186 21.12 0.39 5.28
N PHE A 187 20.09 0.55 6.12
CA PHE A 187 20.20 0.31 7.55
C PHE A 187 20.47 -1.17 7.82
N TRP A 188 19.71 -2.05 7.16
CA TRP A 188 19.86 -3.50 7.28
C TRP A 188 21.22 -3.94 6.73
N GLU A 189 21.60 -3.44 5.55
CA GLU A 189 22.87 -3.78 4.89
C GLU A 189 24.12 -3.29 5.63
N SER A 190 24.04 -2.15 6.32
CA SER A 190 25.24 -1.50 6.88
C SER A 190 25.26 -1.46 8.41
N CYS A 191 24.16 -1.09 9.06
CA CYS A 191 24.17 -0.89 10.52
C CYS A 191 24.21 -2.21 11.29
N ILE A 192 23.46 -3.21 10.83
CA ILE A 192 23.26 -4.47 11.56
C ILE A 192 24.52 -5.35 11.56
N HIS A 193 25.34 -5.25 10.51
CA HIS A 193 26.62 -5.99 10.41
C HIS A 193 27.80 -5.28 11.07
N SER A 194 27.58 -4.10 11.64
CA SER A 194 28.63 -3.39 12.37
C SER A 194 29.11 -4.19 13.58
N THR A 195 30.40 -4.16 13.87
CA THR A 195 30.95 -4.73 15.11
C THR A 195 30.38 -4.08 16.37
N GLU A 196 29.81 -2.87 16.24
CA GLU A 196 29.13 -2.14 17.31
C GLU A 196 27.61 -2.29 17.29
N ALA A 197 27.08 -3.23 16.48
CA ALA A 197 25.66 -3.44 16.36
C ALA A 197 25.04 -3.84 17.72
N LYS A 198 23.92 -3.21 18.05
CA LYS A 198 23.13 -3.51 19.25
C LYS A 198 21.75 -3.96 18.80
N ILE A 199 21.40 -5.20 19.13
CA ILE A 199 20.11 -5.79 18.75
C ILE A 199 19.44 -6.35 20.00
N ASP A 200 18.27 -5.80 20.34
CA ASP A 200 17.38 -6.33 21.36
C ASP A 200 16.01 -6.60 20.72
N TRP A 201 15.78 -7.87 20.40
CA TRP A 201 14.54 -8.34 19.80
C TRP A 201 13.33 -8.21 20.71
N ALA A 202 13.51 -8.19 22.04
CA ALA A 202 12.39 -8.08 22.98
C ALA A 202 11.84 -6.65 23.00
N LEU A 203 12.73 -5.65 22.94
CA LEU A 203 12.37 -4.23 22.87
C LEU A 203 12.20 -3.71 21.44
N GLY A 204 12.53 -4.54 20.42
CA GLY A 204 12.61 -4.09 19.04
C GLY A 204 13.63 -2.96 18.86
N SER A 205 14.75 -3.03 19.58
CA SER A 205 15.83 -2.04 19.52
C SER A 205 16.93 -2.53 18.60
N PHE A 206 17.31 -1.70 17.63
CA PHE A 206 18.33 -2.02 16.63
C PHE A 206 19.23 -0.82 16.46
N GLY A 207 20.54 -0.99 16.45
CA GLY A 207 21.42 0.13 16.20
C GLY A 207 22.80 -0.31 15.74
N GLY A 208 23.51 0.62 15.12
CA GLY A 208 24.84 0.39 14.59
C GLY A 208 25.38 1.64 13.91
N ASN A 209 26.60 1.53 13.39
CA ASN A 209 27.23 2.60 12.63
C ASN A 209 26.97 2.41 11.13
N ALA A 210 26.71 3.51 10.41
CA ALA A 210 26.61 3.52 8.97
C ALA A 210 27.27 4.77 8.38
N PHE A 211 27.57 4.70 7.08
CA PHE A 211 28.05 5.83 6.30
C PHE A 211 26.90 6.34 5.43
N VAL A 212 26.27 7.44 5.85
CA VAL A 212 25.09 8.02 5.20
C VAL A 212 25.44 9.42 4.74
N GLU A 213 25.14 9.76 3.48
CA GLU A 213 25.36 11.11 2.92
C GLU A 213 26.80 11.62 3.14
N LYS A 214 27.78 10.75 2.87
CA LYS A 214 29.22 11.02 3.04
C LYS A 214 29.67 11.26 4.48
N ASN A 215 28.85 10.91 5.47
CA ASN A 215 29.17 11.08 6.88
C ASN A 215 28.97 9.79 7.67
N TRP A 216 29.92 9.51 8.57
CA TRP A 216 29.74 8.45 9.56
C TRP A 216 28.73 8.88 10.62
N CYS A 217 27.69 8.08 10.79
CA CYS A 217 26.69 8.28 11.83
C CYS A 217 26.41 6.97 12.57
N ARG A 218 25.96 7.13 13.81
CA ARG A 218 25.38 6.05 14.60
C ARG A 218 23.88 6.20 14.55
N VAL A 219 23.19 5.13 14.15
CA VAL A 219 21.73 5.07 14.09
C VAL A 219 21.24 4.11 15.17
N ASN A 220 20.26 4.53 15.96
CA ASN A 220 19.55 3.64 16.88
C ASN A 220 18.04 3.78 16.65
N LEU A 221 17.40 2.64 16.46
CA LEU A 221 15.97 2.44 16.27
C LEU A 221 15.40 1.83 17.55
N VAL A 222 14.20 2.25 17.91
CA VAL A 222 13.45 1.74 19.06
C VAL A 222 12.03 1.39 18.60
N GLY A 223 11.51 0.27 19.08
CA GLY A 223 10.18 -0.21 18.72
C GLY A 223 10.05 -0.53 17.24
N VAL A 224 10.99 -1.30 16.69
CA VAL A 224 10.91 -1.75 15.30
C VAL A 224 9.80 -2.79 15.13
N HIS A 225 8.93 -2.51 14.18
CA HIS A 225 7.84 -3.35 13.74
C HIS A 225 8.02 -3.72 12.27
N PHE A 226 7.46 -4.85 11.88
CA PHE A 226 7.50 -5.39 10.53
C PHE A 226 6.08 -5.55 10.00
N LEU A 227 5.89 -5.32 8.70
CA LEU A 227 4.60 -5.47 8.07
C LEU A 227 4.19 -6.95 8.06
N ARG A 228 3.08 -7.28 8.72
CA ARG A 228 2.59 -8.65 8.90
C ARG A 228 2.37 -9.36 7.58
N ALA A 229 1.80 -8.67 6.58
CA ALA A 229 1.51 -9.25 5.27
C ALA A 229 2.78 -9.74 4.55
N ALA A 230 3.92 -9.06 4.75
CA ALA A 230 5.20 -9.45 4.16
C ALA A 230 5.86 -10.66 4.84
N LEU A 231 5.38 -11.06 6.02
CA LEU A 231 5.87 -12.21 6.78
C LEU A 231 5.06 -13.48 6.52
N ALA A 232 3.93 -13.37 5.81
CA ALA A 232 3.14 -14.52 5.42
C ALA A 232 3.97 -15.38 4.46
N PRO A 233 3.84 -16.73 4.51
CA PRO A 233 4.42 -17.55 3.47
C PRO A 233 3.86 -17.08 2.12
N PRO A 234 4.64 -17.17 1.02
CA PRO A 234 4.10 -16.92 -0.30
C PRO A 234 2.88 -17.81 -0.44
N THR A 235 1.71 -17.19 -0.50
CA THR A 235 0.47 -17.92 -0.69
C THR A 235 0.66 -18.53 -2.07
N GLU A 236 0.80 -19.87 -2.14
CA GLU A 236 0.65 -20.56 -3.41
C GLU A 236 -0.63 -19.99 -4.00
N THR A 237 -0.47 -19.26 -5.09
CA THR A 237 -1.59 -18.71 -5.82
C THR A 237 -2.31 -19.93 -6.35
N GLN A 238 -3.19 -20.51 -5.53
CA GLN A 238 -4.27 -21.35 -5.99
C GLN A 238 -4.98 -20.47 -6.99
N SER A 239 -4.69 -20.73 -8.26
CA SER A 239 -5.34 -20.09 -9.39
C SER A 239 -6.83 -20.18 -9.15
N ASP A 240 -7.45 -19.05 -8.84
CA ASP A 240 -8.90 -18.85 -8.86
C ASP A 240 -9.40 -18.92 -10.31
N ASP A 241 -9.13 -20.04 -10.99
CA ASP A 241 -9.94 -20.50 -12.11
C ASP A 241 -10.92 -21.53 -11.54
N ASP A 242 -12.20 -21.19 -11.63
CA ASP A 242 -13.39 -22.01 -11.38
C ASP A 242 -13.85 -22.19 -9.91
N LYS A 243 -14.48 -21.15 -9.37
CA LYS A 243 -15.71 -21.33 -8.57
C LYS A 243 -16.91 -20.82 -9.36
N ASP A 244 -17.51 -21.72 -10.13
CA ASP A 244 -18.94 -21.65 -10.46
C ASP A 244 -19.61 -22.80 -9.70
N ASP A 245 -20.56 -22.41 -8.85
CA ASP A 245 -21.20 -23.22 -7.84
C ASP A 245 -22.07 -24.32 -8.45
N GLY A 246 -21.94 -25.57 -7.95
CA GLY A 246 -23.04 -26.53 -8.02
C GLY A 246 -22.67 -28.00 -8.11
N ASP A 247 -22.89 -28.68 -6.99
CA ASP A 247 -23.28 -30.09 -6.90
C ASP A 247 -22.17 -31.15 -7.10
N ASP A 248 -21.49 -31.43 -5.99
CA ASP A 248 -20.51 -32.49 -5.78
C ASP A 248 -21.18 -33.88 -5.79
N GLY A 249 -21.58 -34.29 -6.99
CA GLY A 249 -21.92 -35.67 -7.33
C GLY A 249 -20.84 -36.27 -8.21
N GLY A 250 -19.68 -36.64 -7.63
CA GLY A 250 -18.64 -37.44 -8.27
C GLY A 250 -18.23 -36.91 -9.66
N SER A 251 -17.47 -35.81 -9.67
CA SER A 251 -17.12 -35.06 -10.88
C SER A 251 -16.51 -35.95 -11.97
N LYS A 252 -17.34 -36.30 -12.95
CA LYS A 252 -16.93 -36.98 -14.17
C LYS A 252 -15.96 -36.08 -14.93
N PRO A 253 -14.88 -36.62 -15.53
CA PRO A 253 -13.93 -35.81 -16.28
C PRO A 253 -14.64 -35.01 -17.38
N ARG A 254 -14.21 -33.76 -17.57
CA ARG A 254 -14.78 -32.87 -18.60
C ARG A 254 -14.55 -33.46 -19.99
N LEU A 255 -15.58 -33.49 -20.84
CA LEU A 255 -15.44 -33.98 -22.21
C LEU A 255 -14.49 -33.07 -23.03
N PRO A 256 -13.44 -33.59 -23.69
CA PRO A 256 -12.56 -32.77 -24.54
C PRO A 256 -13.32 -32.05 -25.66
N ASP A 257 -12.99 -30.78 -25.93
CA ASP A 257 -13.64 -29.96 -26.97
C ASP A 257 -13.68 -30.60 -28.37
N PRO A 258 -12.62 -31.28 -28.86
CA PRO A 258 -12.66 -31.91 -30.18
C PRO A 258 -13.73 -33.01 -30.28
N ARG A 259 -13.93 -33.77 -29.20
CA ARG A 259 -14.95 -34.83 -29.14
C ARG A 259 -16.36 -34.24 -29.14
N LEU A 260 -16.57 -33.16 -28.38
CA LEU A 260 -17.87 -32.49 -28.33
C LEU A 260 -18.22 -31.84 -29.67
N LYS A 261 -17.25 -31.19 -30.34
CA LYS A 261 -17.43 -30.62 -31.69
C LYS A 261 -17.77 -31.69 -32.73
N LYS A 262 -17.06 -32.82 -32.73
CA LYS A 262 -17.35 -33.93 -33.64
C LYS A 262 -18.76 -34.50 -33.43
N TRP A 263 -19.20 -34.63 -32.18
CA TRP A 263 -20.59 -35.01 -31.88
C TRP A 263 -21.60 -33.98 -32.38
N TRP A 264 -21.32 -32.69 -32.18
CA TRP A 264 -22.18 -31.59 -32.62
C TRP A 264 -22.37 -31.56 -34.14
N GLU A 265 -21.29 -31.77 -34.91
CA GLU A 265 -21.30 -31.89 -36.36
C GLU A 265 -22.14 -33.09 -36.83
N GLY A 266 -22.02 -34.23 -36.15
CA GLY A 266 -22.82 -35.44 -36.44
C GLY A 266 -24.32 -35.29 -36.19
N LYS A 267 -24.77 -34.21 -35.54
CA LYS A 267 -26.19 -33.90 -35.28
C LYS A 267 -26.77 -32.80 -36.17
N ALA A 268 -26.05 -32.40 -37.23
CA ALA A 268 -26.46 -31.31 -38.13
C ALA A 268 -27.91 -31.43 -38.65
N SER A 269 -28.38 -32.64 -38.98
CA SER A 269 -29.71 -32.87 -39.55
C SER A 269 -30.87 -32.78 -38.54
N VAL A 270 -30.61 -32.90 -37.24
CA VAL A 270 -31.66 -32.97 -36.20
C VAL A 270 -31.62 -31.74 -35.28
N ARG A 271 -30.46 -31.09 -35.16
CA ARG A 271 -30.24 -30.03 -34.15
C ARG A 271 -31.02 -28.74 -34.39
N GLU A 272 -31.42 -28.44 -35.62
CA GLU A 272 -32.17 -27.21 -35.95
C GLU A 272 -33.61 -27.21 -35.40
N GLY A 273 -34.16 -28.39 -35.09
CA GLY A 273 -35.51 -28.55 -34.54
C GLY A 273 -35.56 -28.75 -33.02
N LEU A 274 -34.43 -28.69 -32.31
CA LEU A 274 -34.35 -29.01 -30.88
C LEU A 274 -33.99 -27.79 -30.04
N SER A 275 -34.55 -27.73 -28.82
CA SER A 275 -34.18 -26.69 -27.86
C SER A 275 -32.75 -26.93 -27.32
N ILE A 276 -32.14 -25.90 -26.72
CA ILE A 276 -30.83 -26.03 -26.06
C ILE A 276 -30.88 -27.07 -24.93
N ASP A 277 -32.02 -27.20 -24.25
CA ASP A 277 -32.26 -28.20 -23.21
C ASP A 277 -32.23 -29.63 -23.75
N ASP A 278 -32.92 -29.86 -24.87
CA ASP A 278 -32.98 -31.17 -25.51
C ASP A 278 -31.60 -31.58 -26.04
N LEU A 279 -30.87 -30.62 -26.63
CA LEU A 279 -29.51 -30.83 -27.13
C LEU A 279 -28.53 -31.15 -25.99
N TRP A 280 -28.66 -30.45 -24.85
CA TRP A 280 -27.85 -30.75 -23.67
C TRP A 280 -28.17 -32.13 -23.08
N THR A 281 -29.44 -32.51 -23.03
CA THR A 281 -29.87 -33.84 -22.57
C THR A 281 -29.35 -34.95 -23.49
N LEU A 282 -29.44 -34.77 -24.81
CA LEU A 282 -28.87 -35.69 -25.79
C LEU A 282 -27.34 -35.80 -25.69
N ALA A 283 -26.65 -34.70 -25.39
CA ALA A 283 -25.22 -34.70 -25.18
C ALA A 283 -24.84 -35.52 -23.94
N ARG A 284 -25.54 -35.33 -22.81
CA ARG A 284 -25.30 -36.11 -21.58
C ARG A 284 -25.59 -37.59 -21.78
N ALA A 285 -26.65 -37.94 -22.52
CA ALA A 285 -26.96 -39.32 -22.87
C ALA A 285 -25.88 -39.96 -23.77
N SER A 286 -25.24 -39.18 -24.64
CA SER A 286 -24.19 -39.67 -25.54
C SER A 286 -22.83 -39.87 -24.84
N PHE A 287 -22.61 -39.20 -23.70
CA PHE A 287 -21.36 -39.23 -22.95
C PHE A 287 -21.62 -39.39 -21.45
N PRO A 288 -22.14 -40.55 -21.01
CA PRO A 288 -22.54 -40.76 -19.63
C PRO A 288 -21.37 -40.62 -18.66
N ASP A 289 -20.13 -40.88 -19.09
CA ASP A 289 -18.93 -40.83 -18.23
C ASP A 289 -18.25 -39.46 -18.17
N HIS A 290 -18.82 -38.43 -18.81
CA HIS A 290 -18.21 -37.11 -18.86
C HIS A 290 -19.17 -36.02 -18.39
N HIS A 291 -18.61 -34.98 -17.80
CA HIS A 291 -19.37 -33.76 -17.49
C HIS A 291 -19.43 -32.84 -18.73
N ILE A 292 -20.64 -32.38 -19.05
CA ILE A 292 -20.94 -31.43 -20.13
C ILE A 292 -21.83 -30.33 -19.57
N SER A 293 -21.29 -29.13 -19.46
CA SER A 293 -22.06 -27.97 -19.04
C SER A 293 -23.00 -27.50 -20.16
N ARG A 294 -24.14 -26.94 -19.75
CA ARG A 294 -25.15 -26.38 -20.66
C ARG A 294 -24.58 -25.23 -21.50
N ASP A 295 -23.68 -24.44 -20.92
CA ASP A 295 -23.03 -23.33 -21.62
C ASP A 295 -22.15 -23.77 -22.78
N ARG A 296 -21.49 -24.93 -22.70
CA ARG A 296 -20.71 -25.43 -23.84
C ARG A 296 -21.59 -25.77 -25.04
N ILE A 297 -22.79 -26.30 -24.81
CA ILE A 297 -23.78 -26.52 -25.87
C ILE A 297 -24.29 -25.18 -26.42
N ARG A 298 -24.53 -24.19 -25.55
CA ARG A 298 -24.95 -22.84 -25.95
C ARG A 298 -23.90 -22.13 -26.82
N VAL A 299 -22.62 -22.28 -26.51
CA VAL A 299 -21.51 -21.73 -27.33
C VAL A 299 -21.49 -22.38 -28.71
N LEU A 300 -21.65 -23.72 -28.79
CA LEU A 300 -21.71 -24.44 -30.06
C LEU A 300 -22.94 -24.09 -30.90
N ALA A 301 -24.05 -23.73 -30.25
CA ALA A 301 -25.27 -23.23 -30.90
C ALA A 301 -25.15 -21.77 -31.39
N GLY A 302 -23.98 -21.14 -31.30
CA GLY A 302 -23.75 -19.78 -31.78
C GLY A 302 -24.24 -18.70 -30.80
N GLY A 303 -24.07 -18.93 -29.49
CA GLY A 303 -24.55 -18.08 -28.39
C GLY A 303 -24.63 -16.57 -28.70
N ARG A 304 -25.82 -15.99 -28.50
CA ARG A 304 -26.10 -14.56 -28.70
C ARG A 304 -25.11 -13.70 -27.89
N LYS A 305 -24.61 -12.61 -28.50
CA LYS A 305 -23.88 -11.52 -27.83
C LYS A 305 -24.66 -11.12 -26.56
N ARG A 306 -24.02 -11.13 -25.39
CA ARG A 306 -24.60 -10.60 -24.15
C ARG A 306 -25.08 -9.17 -24.41
N GLY A 307 -26.36 -8.90 -24.20
CA GLY A 307 -26.91 -7.56 -24.34
C GLY A 307 -26.25 -6.57 -23.36
N PRO A 308 -26.23 -5.27 -23.66
CA PRO A 308 -25.64 -4.27 -22.78
C PRO A 308 -26.33 -4.31 -21.41
N LYS A 309 -25.54 -4.36 -20.32
CA LYS A 309 -26.09 -4.18 -18.97
C LYS A 309 -26.73 -2.79 -18.88
N PRO A 310 -27.96 -2.64 -18.37
CA PRO A 310 -28.53 -1.33 -18.11
C PRO A 310 -27.68 -0.63 -17.02
N ILE A 311 -27.24 0.59 -17.33
CA ILE A 311 -26.64 1.52 -16.36
C ILE A 311 -27.81 2.03 -15.51
N GLY A 312 -27.75 1.78 -14.21
CA GLY A 312 -28.79 2.26 -13.28
C GLY A 312 -28.65 3.75 -13.06
N ASP A 313 -29.70 4.50 -13.45
CA ASP A 313 -29.92 5.90 -13.11
C ASP A 313 -30.55 6.07 -11.72
N GLU A 314 -30.12 7.15 -11.08
CA GLU A 314 -30.79 8.08 -10.15
C GLU A 314 -31.78 7.57 -9.09
N SER A 315 -31.60 8.06 -7.86
CA SER A 315 -32.46 9.07 -7.21
C SER A 315 -32.22 9.04 -5.69
N ALA A 316 -31.69 10.11 -5.08
CA ALA A 316 -32.43 11.26 -4.57
C ALA A 316 -33.49 10.86 -3.53
N ALA A 317 -33.21 11.12 -2.26
CA ALA A 317 -34.23 11.31 -1.24
C ALA A 317 -33.73 12.39 -0.27
N GLU A 318 -34.61 13.40 -0.13
CA GLU A 318 -34.57 14.59 0.72
C GLU A 318 -34.34 14.32 2.21
#